data_AF-A0A3D5L2J2-F1
#
_entry.id   AF-A0A3D5L2J2-F1
#
_cell.length_a   1.000
_cell.length_b   1.000
_cell.length_c   1.000
_cell.angle_alpha   90.00
_cell.angle_beta   90.00
_cell.angle_gamma   90.00
#
_symmetry.space_group_name_H-M   'P 1'
#
loop_
_entity.id
_entity.type
_entity.pdbx_description
1 polymer ?
#
loop_
_entity_poly.entity_id
_entity_poly.type
_entity_poly.pdbx_seq_one_letter_code
_entity_poly.pdbx_strand_id
1 'polypeptide(L)'
;MEQEQKKEWSTQMEAARLGIVTDQMKIVAKKENRSVEELLPLIAEGKVVIPANHRHTCLDPNGIGSMLKTKINVNLGVSRDCKDYNVEMQKVLSAVNLGAEAIMDLSSHGNTQPFR
;
A
#
# COMPACT_ATOMS: atom_id res chain seq x y z
N MET A 1 17.55 -11.07 -23.96
CA MET A 1 16.96 -9.72 -23.97
C MET A 1 15.45 -9.91 -24.02
N GLU A 2 14.81 -10.02 -22.87
CA GLU A 2 13.35 -10.11 -22.81
C GLU A 2 12.78 -8.74 -23.19
N GLN A 3 11.94 -8.73 -24.22
CA GLN A 3 11.24 -7.53 -24.66
C GLN A 3 10.33 -7.10 -23.52
N GLU A 4 10.64 -5.98 -22.90
CA GLU A 4 9.83 -5.37 -21.86
C GLU A 4 8.49 -4.98 -22.49
N GLN A 5 7.50 -5.86 -22.31
CA GLN A 5 6.17 -5.73 -22.86
C GLN A 5 5.58 -4.43 -22.31
N LYS A 6 5.39 -3.45 -23.20
CA LYS A 6 4.99 -2.09 -22.84
C LYS A 6 3.66 -2.15 -22.09
N LYS A 7 3.71 -1.96 -20.77
CA LYS A 7 2.55 -2.06 -19.90
C LYS A 7 1.55 -0.98 -20.32
N GLU A 8 0.37 -1.38 -20.79
CA GLU A 8 -0.67 -0.46 -21.28
C GLU A 8 -1.32 0.40 -20.18
N TRP A 9 -0.93 0.20 -18.92
CA TRP A 9 -1.46 0.89 -17.75
C TRP A 9 -0.36 1.17 -16.72
N SER A 10 -0.50 2.27 -15.99
CA SER A 10 0.44 2.73 -14.96
C SER A 10 -0.09 2.59 -13.53
N THR A 11 -1.42 2.68 -13.37
CA THR A 11 -2.08 2.60 -12.05
C THR A 11 -3.08 1.45 -11.95
N GLN A 12 -3.44 1.08 -10.72
CA GLN A 12 -4.47 0.07 -10.46
C GLN A 12 -5.85 0.52 -10.95
N MET A 13 -6.14 1.82 -10.90
CA MET A 13 -7.38 2.39 -11.44
C MET A 13 -7.45 2.29 -12.96
N GLU A 14 -6.36 2.60 -13.66
CA GLU A 14 -6.27 2.43 -15.12
C GLU A 14 -6.43 0.97 -15.52
N ALA A 15 -5.73 0.05 -14.86
CA ALA A 15 -5.89 -1.38 -15.08
C ALA A 15 -7.35 -1.82 -14.92
N ALA A 16 -8.01 -1.38 -13.85
CA ALA A 16 -9.42 -1.70 -13.60
C ALA A 16 -10.36 -1.16 -14.68
N ARG A 17 -10.13 0.07 -15.17
CA ARG A 17 -10.92 0.67 -16.27
C ARG A 17 -10.74 -0.06 -17.60
N LEU A 18 -9.57 -0.68 -17.82
CA LEU A 18 -9.32 -1.55 -18.97
C LEU A 18 -9.84 -2.98 -18.78
N GLY A 19 -10.46 -3.29 -17.64
CA GLY A 19 -10.92 -4.64 -17.31
C GLY A 19 -9.79 -5.60 -16.94
N ILE A 20 -8.57 -5.09 -16.69
CA ILE A 20 -7.39 -5.89 -16.39
C ILE A 20 -7.34 -6.19 -14.89
N VAL A 21 -7.37 -7.48 -14.55
CA VAL A 21 -7.18 -7.96 -13.19
C VAL A 21 -5.69 -8.09 -12.87
N THR A 22 -5.22 -7.31 -11.89
CA THR A 22 -3.83 -7.37 -11.41
C THR A 22 -3.66 -8.37 -10.27
N ASP A 23 -2.43 -8.81 -10.00
CA ASP A 23 -2.17 -9.68 -8.85
C ASP A 23 -2.43 -8.98 -7.51
N GLN A 24 -2.23 -7.66 -7.44
CA GLN A 24 -2.58 -6.88 -6.26
C GLN A 24 -4.08 -6.92 -5.98
N MET A 25 -4.92 -6.84 -7.02
CA MET A 25 -6.38 -6.97 -6.87
C MET A 25 -6.77 -8.36 -6.36
N LYS A 26 -6.14 -9.43 -6.85
CA LYS A 26 -6.38 -10.81 -6.37
C LYS A 26 -6.03 -10.97 -4.89
N ILE A 27 -4.90 -10.43 -4.47
CA ILE A 27 -4.46 -10.48 -3.05
C ILE A 27 -5.45 -9.71 -2.17
N VAL A 28 -5.83 -8.49 -2.56
CA VAL A 28 -6.80 -7.68 -1.82
C VAL A 28 -8.16 -8.36 -1.75
N ALA A 29 -8.68 -8.88 -2.86
CA ALA A 29 -9.94 -9.62 -2.89
C ALA A 29 -9.91 -10.80 -1.90
N LYS A 30 -8.82 -11.57 -1.88
CA LYS A 30 -8.63 -12.67 -0.92
C LYS A 30 -8.62 -12.20 0.53
N LYS A 31 -7.88 -11.14 0.88
CA LYS A 31 -7.82 -10.58 2.24
C LYS A 31 -9.17 -10.07 2.74
N GLU A 32 -9.96 -9.52 1.82
CA GLU A 32 -11.28 -8.95 2.09
C GLU A 32 -12.41 -9.99 2.04
N ASN A 33 -12.09 -11.25 1.69
CA ASN A 33 -13.08 -12.31 1.46
C ASN A 33 -14.16 -11.90 0.44
N ARG A 34 -13.70 -11.34 -0.69
CA ARG A 34 -14.50 -10.84 -1.81
C ARG A 34 -14.03 -11.43 -3.13
N SER A 35 -14.88 -11.35 -4.15
CA SER A 35 -14.47 -11.69 -5.52
C SER A 35 -13.74 -10.52 -6.19
N VAL A 36 -12.93 -10.82 -7.20
CA VAL A 36 -12.26 -9.79 -7.99
C VAL A 36 -13.27 -9.02 -8.85
N GLU A 37 -14.28 -9.73 -9.35
CA GLU A 37 -15.38 -9.18 -10.15
C GLU A 37 -16.17 -8.13 -9.38
N GLU A 38 -16.33 -8.30 -8.06
CA GLU A 38 -16.93 -7.29 -7.18
C GLU A 38 -16.00 -6.09 -6.95
N LEU A 39 -14.69 -6.34 -6.86
CA LEU A 39 -13.68 -5.34 -6.52
C LEU A 39 -13.30 -4.42 -7.70
N LEU A 40 -13.21 -5.00 -8.91
CA LEU A 40 -12.79 -4.32 -10.13
C LEU A 40 -13.61 -3.05 -10.45
N PRO A 41 -14.96 -3.05 -10.46
CA PRO A 41 -15.73 -1.84 -10.73
C PRO A 41 -15.53 -0.78 -9.64
N LEU A 42 -15.39 -1.18 -8.37
CA LEU A 42 -15.13 -0.23 -7.28
C LEU A 42 -13.78 0.49 -7.46
N ILE A 43 -12.77 -0.21 -7.97
CA ILE A 43 -11.47 0.40 -8.28
C ILE A 43 -11.57 1.30 -9.51
N ALA A 44 -12.25 0.86 -10.57
CA ALA A 44 -12.44 1.64 -11.80
C ALA A 44 -13.18 2.97 -11.55
N GLU A 45 -14.17 2.94 -10.65
CA GLU A 45 -14.96 4.09 -10.18
C GLU A 45 -14.24 4.96 -9.14
N GLY A 46 -13.11 4.49 -8.60
CA GLY A 46 -12.37 5.20 -7.55
C GLY A 46 -12.98 5.14 -6.15
N LYS A 47 -13.91 4.22 -5.92
CA LYS A 47 -14.47 3.91 -4.58
C LYS A 47 -13.52 3.08 -3.73
N VAL A 48 -12.63 2.34 -4.36
CA VAL A 48 -11.55 1.58 -3.72
C VAL A 48 -10.21 1.92 -4.39
N VAL A 49 -9.17 2.05 -3.58
CA VAL A 49 -7.80 2.24 -4.04
C VAL A 49 -6.89 1.15 -3.50
N ILE A 50 -5.85 0.79 -4.26
CA ILE A 50 -4.78 -0.10 -3.83
C ILE A 50 -3.44 0.66 -4.00
N PRO A 51 -2.86 1.21 -2.92
CA PRO A 51 -1.57 1.89 -2.97
C PRO A 51 -0.45 0.88 -3.25
N ALA A 52 -0.07 0.73 -4.52
CA ALA A 52 0.92 -0.24 -4.96
C ALA A 52 1.91 0.37 -5.95
N ASN A 53 2.82 1.22 -5.44
CA ASN A 53 3.91 1.75 -6.25
C ASN A 53 4.77 0.60 -6.78
N HIS A 54 5.05 0.57 -8.09
CA HIS A 54 5.84 -0.48 -8.74
C HIS A 54 7.28 -0.59 -8.18
N ARG A 55 7.80 0.46 -7.53
CA ARG A 55 9.11 0.44 -6.86
C ARG A 55 9.09 -0.23 -5.48
N HIS A 56 7.91 -0.41 -4.87
CA HIS A 56 7.75 -1.06 -3.57
C HIS A 56 7.54 -2.56 -3.75
N THR A 57 8.63 -3.28 -4.03
CA THR A 57 8.60 -4.69 -4.48
C THR A 57 8.29 -5.71 -3.38
N CYS A 58 8.49 -5.36 -2.10
CA CYS A 58 8.17 -6.19 -0.94
C CYS A 58 6.77 -5.93 -0.35
N LEU A 59 5.94 -5.13 -1.02
CA LEU A 59 4.61 -4.75 -0.53
C LEU A 59 3.68 -5.97 -0.42
N ASP A 60 3.06 -6.11 0.74
CA ASP A 60 1.83 -6.92 0.90
C ASP A 60 0.60 -6.00 0.74
N PRO A 61 -0.08 -6.00 -0.42
CA PRO A 61 -1.04 -4.96 -0.78
C PRO A 61 -2.32 -5.02 0.06
N ASN A 62 -2.87 -3.85 0.37
CA ASN A 62 -4.16 -3.67 1.03
C ASN A 62 -5.07 -2.75 0.20
N GLY A 63 -6.36 -3.05 0.18
CA GLY A 63 -7.37 -2.19 -0.42
C GLY A 63 -7.95 -1.22 0.62
N ILE A 64 -8.21 0.01 0.21
CA ILE A 64 -8.81 1.06 1.04
C ILE A 64 -10.03 1.61 0.31
N GLY A 65 -11.19 1.61 0.94
CA GLY A 65 -12.38 2.23 0.36
C GLY A 65 -13.68 1.54 0.74
N SER A 66 -14.73 1.84 -0.02
CA SER A 66 -16.08 1.33 0.23
C SER A 66 -16.13 -0.19 0.20
N MET A 67 -16.99 -0.77 1.03
CA MET A 67 -17.29 -2.21 1.05
C MET A 67 -16.14 -3.12 1.51
N LEU A 68 -15.00 -2.56 1.91
CA LEU A 68 -13.86 -3.27 2.50
C LEU A 68 -13.87 -3.09 4.03
N LYS A 69 -13.08 -3.90 4.74
CA LYS A 69 -12.84 -3.73 6.17
C LYS A 69 -12.13 -2.37 6.41
N THR A 70 -12.47 -1.71 7.51
CA THR A 70 -11.76 -0.50 7.98
C THR A 70 -10.28 -0.80 8.14
N LYS A 71 -9.42 0.12 7.69
CA LYS A 71 -7.96 0.02 7.75
C LYS A 71 -7.39 0.99 8.78
N ILE A 72 -6.30 0.59 9.42
CA ILE A 72 -5.60 1.42 10.39
C ILE A 72 -4.25 1.84 9.81
N ASN A 73 -3.96 3.14 9.93
CA ASN A 73 -2.67 3.72 9.60
C ASN A 73 -1.95 4.14 10.89
N VAL A 74 -0.67 3.81 11.00
CA VAL A 74 0.20 4.24 12.10
C VAL A 74 1.19 5.29 11.60
N ASN A 75 1.21 6.44 12.27
CA ASN A 75 2.19 7.50 12.01
C ASN A 75 3.39 7.32 12.93
N LEU A 76 4.59 7.44 12.36
CA LEU A 76 5.86 7.35 13.06
C LEU A 76 6.90 8.26 12.42
N GLY A 77 8.10 8.34 12.98
CA GLY A 77 9.19 9.14 12.41
C GLY A 77 9.97 9.93 13.44
N VAL A 78 11.17 10.35 13.04
CA VAL A 78 12.09 11.11 13.90
C VAL A 78 11.71 12.58 14.00
N SER A 79 11.91 13.14 15.19
CA SER A 79 11.69 14.54 15.50
C SER A 79 12.96 15.18 16.09
N ARG A 80 12.90 16.48 16.37
CA ARG A 80 14.00 17.18 17.06
C ARG A 80 14.31 16.58 18.43
N ASP A 81 13.28 16.07 19.11
CA ASP A 81 13.38 15.59 20.49
C ASP A 81 13.69 14.08 20.55
N CYS A 82 13.33 13.32 19.52
CA CYS A 82 13.59 11.89 19.40
C CYS A 82 14.16 11.56 18.02
N LYS A 83 15.48 11.31 17.96
CA LYS A 83 16.24 11.14 16.70
C LYS A 83 16.71 9.71 16.44
N ASP A 84 16.42 8.78 17.34
CA ASP A 84 16.96 7.43 17.27
C ASP A 84 16.16 6.56 16.29
N TYR A 85 16.78 6.23 15.15
CA TYR A 85 16.17 5.36 14.15
C TYR A 85 15.88 3.95 14.65
N ASN A 86 16.64 3.45 15.62
CA ASN A 86 16.39 2.12 16.17
C ASN A 86 15.05 2.11 16.91
N VAL A 87 14.78 3.16 17.68
CA VAL A 87 13.50 3.33 18.38
C VAL A 87 12.34 3.44 17.38
N GLU A 88 12.50 4.22 16.31
CA GLU A 88 11.46 4.31 15.28
C GLU A 88 11.27 2.98 14.54
N MET A 89 12.34 2.23 14.29
CA MET A 89 12.25 0.89 13.69
C MET A 89 11.52 -0.10 14.61
N GLN A 90 11.72 -0.03 15.92
CA GLN A 90 10.93 -0.85 16.86
C GLN A 90 9.44 -0.51 16.81
N LYS A 91 9.08 0.76 16.57
CA LYS A 91 7.68 1.17 16.37
C LYS A 91 7.11 0.61 15.07
N VAL A 92 7.88 0.62 13.98
CA VAL A 92 7.49 -0.02 12.70
C VAL A 92 7.17 -1.49 12.93
N LEU A 93 8.10 -2.24 13.54
CA LEU A 93 7.93 -3.66 13.81
C LEU A 93 6.72 -3.92 14.71
N SER A 94 6.52 -3.10 15.73
CA SER A 94 5.36 -3.20 16.63
C SER A 94 4.04 -2.95 15.87
N ALA A 95 3.99 -1.94 15.01
CA ALA A 95 2.81 -1.63 14.20
C ALA A 95 2.44 -2.79 13.26
N VAL A 96 3.45 -3.38 12.58
CA VAL A 96 3.25 -4.55 11.72
C VAL A 96 2.77 -5.76 12.53
N ASN A 97 3.39 -6.06 13.67
CA ASN A 97 3.02 -7.19 14.52
C ASN A 97 1.60 -7.07 15.11
N LEU A 98 1.15 -5.84 15.37
CA LEU A 98 -0.21 -5.55 15.84
C LEU A 98 -1.24 -5.50 14.70
N GLY A 99 -0.80 -5.63 13.45
CA GLY A 99 -1.68 -5.75 12.28
C GLY A 99 -2.05 -4.44 11.58
N ALA A 100 -1.26 -3.37 11.73
CA ALA A 100 -1.48 -2.13 10.98
C ALA A 100 -1.32 -2.37 9.47
N GLU A 101 -2.29 -1.93 8.66
CA GLU A 101 -2.27 -2.12 7.20
C GLU A 101 -1.52 -1.03 6.44
N ALA A 102 -1.24 0.09 7.11
CA ALA A 102 -0.45 1.19 6.57
C ALA A 102 0.42 1.84 7.64
N ILE A 103 1.56 2.33 7.21
CA ILE A 103 2.48 3.12 8.01
C ILE A 103 2.85 4.37 7.21
N MET A 104 2.92 5.51 7.90
CA MET A 104 3.38 6.77 7.33
C MET A 104 4.58 7.29 8.10
N ASP A 105 5.69 7.50 7.40
CA ASP A 105 6.83 8.22 7.93
C ASP A 105 6.58 9.74 7.86
N LEU A 106 6.48 10.35 9.04
CA LEU A 106 6.34 11.80 9.26
C LEU A 106 7.62 12.42 9.85
N SER A 107 8.77 11.76 9.66
CA SER A 107 10.07 12.28 10.07
C SER A 107 10.28 13.73 9.59
N SER A 108 10.66 14.60 10.51
CA SER A 108 10.70 16.06 10.30
C SER A 108 12.04 16.72 10.65
N HIS A 109 13.00 15.96 11.17
CA HIS A 109 14.29 16.49 11.63
C HIS A 109 15.46 15.63 11.16
N GLY A 110 16.56 16.28 10.77
CA GLY A 110 17.79 15.60 10.32
C GLY A 110 17.68 15.01 8.91
N ASN A 111 18.58 14.09 8.57
CA ASN A 111 18.48 13.33 7.32
C ASN A 111 17.43 12.23 7.48
N THR A 112 16.32 12.32 6.75
CA THR A 112 15.21 11.36 6.88
C THR A 112 15.30 10.20 5.89
N GLN A 113 16.15 10.29 4.87
CA GLN A 113 16.27 9.24 3.84
C GLN A 113 16.67 7.87 4.40
N PRO A 114 17.61 7.73 5.36
CA PRO A 114 18.02 6.41 5.83
C PRO A 114 16.92 5.60 6.51
N PHE A 115 15.85 6.27 6.98
CA PHE A 115 14.73 5.65 7.66
C PHE A 115 13.54 5.35 6.72
N ARG A 116 13.52 5.93 5.51
CA ARG A 116 12.42 5.84 4.55
C ARG A 116 12.55 4.69 3.57
#